data_AF-A0A7J8PAF1-F1
#
_entry.id   AF-A0A7J8PAF1-F1
#
_cell.length_a   1.000
_cell.length_b   1.000
_cell.length_c   1.000
_cell.angle_alpha   90.00
_cell.angle_beta   90.00
_cell.angle_gamma   90.00
#
_symmetry.space_group_name_H-M   'P 1'
#
loop_
_entity.id
_entity.type
_entity.pdbx_description
1 polymer ?
#
loop_
_entity_poly.entity_id
_entity_poly.type
_entity_poly.pdbx_seq_one_letter_code
_entity_poly.pdbx_strand_id
1 'polypeptide(L)'
;MHHHRILFDKYHPGYFGKVGMRYFHKLRNKFYCPIVNIDKLWSLVPQDVKAKANKDSASMIDVTRFGYFKVLRKGVLPENQPVVVKAKLVS
;
A
#
# COMPACT_ATOMS: atom_id res chain seq x y z
N MET A 1 29.92 28.08 -4.20
CA MET A 1 29.04 27.12 -4.92
C MET A 1 28.46 27.66 -6.24
N HIS A 2 28.84 28.83 -6.75
CA HIS A 2 28.34 29.32 -8.03
C HIS A 2 28.90 28.56 -9.25
N HIS A 3 30.13 28.06 -9.16
CA HIS A 3 30.78 27.31 -10.24
C HIS A 3 30.09 25.97 -10.54
N HIS A 4 29.33 25.42 -9.58
CA HIS A 4 28.58 24.18 -9.76
C HIS A 4 27.14 24.43 -10.22
N ARG A 5 26.77 25.68 -10.54
CA ARG A 5 25.40 26.04 -10.90
C ARG A 5 24.85 25.19 -12.06
N ILE A 6 25.64 24.96 -13.10
CA ILE A 6 25.24 24.13 -14.25
C ILE A 6 24.89 22.71 -13.82
N LEU A 7 25.66 22.14 -12.89
CA LEU A 7 25.40 20.79 -12.36
C LEU A 7 24.07 20.74 -11.59
N PHE A 8 23.80 21.76 -10.76
CA PHE A 8 22.55 21.83 -9.98
C PHE A 8 21.34 22.11 -10.86
N ASP A 9 21.45 23.03 -11.81
CA ASP A 9 20.36 23.36 -12.73
C ASP A 9 20.01 22.16 -13.63
N LYS A 10 21.00 21.34 -14.02
CA LYS A 10 20.81 20.18 -14.91
C LYS A 10 20.34 18.90 -14.19
N TYR A 11 20.96 18.56 -13.05
CA TYR A 11 20.74 17.27 -12.40
C TYR A 11 19.94 17.35 -11.10
N HIS A 12 19.78 18.55 -10.53
CA HIS A 12 19.06 18.77 -9.28
C HIS A 12 18.01 19.90 -9.42
N PRO A 13 17.12 19.85 -10.44
CA PRO A 13 16.10 20.86 -10.61
C PRO A 13 15.18 20.91 -9.37
N GLY A 14 14.88 22.12 -8.90
CA GLY A 14 14.05 22.34 -7.70
C GLY A 14 14.81 22.26 -6.36
N TYR A 15 16.13 22.08 -6.38
CA TYR A 15 16.95 22.09 -5.17
C TYR A 15 16.91 23.44 -4.44
N PHE A 16 16.91 24.54 -5.19
CA PHE A 16 16.75 25.88 -4.63
C PHE A 16 15.29 26.35 -4.70
N GLY A 17 14.81 26.94 -3.61
CA GLY A 17 13.43 27.41 -3.47
C GLY A 17 12.72 26.80 -2.26
N LYS A 18 11.58 27.36 -1.87
CA LYS A 18 10.70 26.81 -0.83
C LYS A 18 9.38 26.38 -1.47
N VAL A 19 8.91 25.18 -1.16
CA VAL A 19 7.68 24.61 -1.73
C VAL A 19 6.78 24.09 -0.61
N GLY A 20 5.47 24.27 -0.77
CA GLY A 20 4.45 23.68 0.10
C GLY A 20 4.31 24.33 1.47
N MET A 21 3.44 23.75 2.29
CA MET A 21 3.11 24.25 3.63
C MET A 21 4.01 23.61 4.70
N ARG A 22 4.41 24.38 5.71
CA ARG A 22 5.14 23.85 6.89
C ARG A 22 4.18 23.09 7.79
N TYR A 23 4.63 21.93 8.30
CA TYR A 23 3.90 21.16 9.31
C TYR A 23 4.76 21.01 10.56
N PHE A 24 4.48 21.83 11.57
CA PHE A 24 5.14 21.79 12.88
C PHE A 24 4.72 20.57 13.70
N HIS A 25 5.66 20.00 14.46
CA HIS A 25 5.45 18.79 15.28
C HIS A 25 4.80 17.63 14.48
N LYS A 26 5.35 17.33 13.30
CA LYS A 26 4.84 16.26 12.43
C LYS A 26 5.13 14.87 13.03
N LEU A 27 4.09 14.24 13.58
CA LEU A 27 4.14 12.86 14.05
C LEU A 27 3.93 11.89 12.88
N ARG A 28 4.95 11.06 12.59
CA ARG A 28 4.93 10.15 11.42
C ARG A 28 3.97 8.97 11.58
N ASN A 29 3.70 8.53 12.80
CA ASN A 29 2.77 7.43 13.10
C ASN A 29 1.34 7.69 12.62
N LYS A 30 0.88 8.94 12.62
CA LYS A 30 -0.45 9.34 12.13
C LYS A 30 -0.63 9.07 10.62
N PHE A 31 0.47 9.06 9.86
CA PHE A 31 0.48 8.83 8.42
C PHE A 31 0.86 7.40 8.05
N TYR A 32 1.07 6.53 9.04
CA TYR A 32 1.43 5.14 8.79
C TYR A 32 0.22 4.38 8.23
N CYS A 33 0.20 4.23 6.91
CA CYS A 33 -0.85 3.55 6.16
C CYS A 33 -0.22 2.62 5.11
N PRO A 34 0.38 1.49 5.53
CA PRO A 34 0.89 0.49 4.60
C PRO A 34 -0.23 -0.09 3.73
N ILE A 35 0.10 -0.30 2.45
CA ILE A 35 -0.85 -0.59 1.39
C ILE A 35 -0.64 -2.00 0.85
N VAL A 36 -1.74 -2.72 0.61
CA VAL A 36 -1.74 -3.97 -0.16
C VAL A 36 -2.71 -3.87 -1.33
N ASN A 37 -2.34 -4.47 -2.45
CA ASN A 37 -3.17 -4.54 -3.65
C ASN A 37 -3.88 -5.90 -3.71
N ILE A 38 -4.99 -5.94 -4.46
CA ILE A 38 -5.83 -7.14 -4.63
C ILE A 38 -5.04 -8.33 -5.21
N ASP A 39 -4.13 -8.10 -6.16
CA ASP A 39 -3.24 -9.13 -6.74
C ASP A 39 -2.47 -9.97 -5.70
N LYS A 40 -2.04 -9.33 -4.61
CA LYS A 40 -1.22 -9.97 -3.57
C LYS A 40 -2.02 -10.60 -2.45
N LEU A 41 -3.33 -10.32 -2.34
CA LEU A 41 -4.16 -10.85 -1.25
C LEU A 41 -4.19 -12.37 -1.25
N TRP A 42 -4.33 -12.98 -2.43
CA TRP A 42 -4.38 -14.43 -2.54
C TRP A 42 -3.06 -15.07 -2.12
N SER A 43 -1.91 -14.43 -2.37
CA SER A 43 -0.60 -14.94 -1.95
C SER A 43 -0.40 -14.96 -0.43
N LEU A 44 -1.12 -14.12 0.33
CA LEU A 44 -1.03 -14.08 1.81
C LEU A 44 -1.68 -15.28 2.50
N VAL A 45 -2.55 -16.01 1.80
CA VAL A 45 -3.28 -17.14 2.36
C VAL A 45 -2.44 -18.42 2.28
N PRO A 46 -2.27 -19.17 3.40
CA PRO A 46 -1.62 -20.48 3.40
C PRO A 46 -2.32 -21.48 2.46
N GLN A 47 -1.56 -22.41 1.88
CA GLN A 47 -2.09 -23.38 0.91
C GLN A 47 -3.22 -24.26 1.48
N ASP A 48 -3.13 -24.66 2.76
CA ASP A 48 -4.15 -25.48 3.41
C ASP A 48 -5.51 -24.78 3.51
N VAL A 49 -5.50 -23.45 3.67
CA VAL A 49 -6.71 -22.62 3.75
C VAL A 49 -7.26 -22.35 2.35
N LYS A 50 -6.39 -22.21 1.34
CA LYS A 50 -6.80 -22.10 -0.07
C LYS A 50 -7.52 -23.34 -0.56
N ALA A 51 -7.04 -24.53 -0.18
CA ALA A 51 -7.64 -25.81 -0.58
C ALA A 51 -9.05 -26.02 -0.01
N LYS A 52 -9.38 -25.36 1.11
CA LYS A 52 -10.69 -25.44 1.76
C LYS A 52 -11.67 -24.33 1.33
N ALA A 53 -11.21 -23.38 0.52
CA ALA A 53 -12.04 -22.27 0.07
C ALA A 53 -12.97 -22.73 -1.07
N ASN A 54 -14.25 -22.92 -0.73
CA ASN A 54 -15.33 -23.30 -1.66
C ASN A 54 -16.28 -22.12 -1.90
N LYS A 55 -17.19 -22.25 -2.86
CA LYS A 55 -18.20 -21.21 -3.18
C LYS A 55 -19.11 -20.88 -2.00
N ASP A 56 -19.36 -21.84 -1.11
CA ASP A 56 -20.24 -21.66 0.05
C ASP A 56 -19.49 -21.19 1.31
N SER A 57 -18.16 -21.34 1.34
CA SER A 57 -17.32 -21.02 2.50
C SER A 57 -16.16 -20.11 2.10
N ALA A 58 -16.38 -18.80 2.23
CA ALA A 58 -15.40 -17.78 1.87
C ALA A 58 -14.22 -17.74 2.87
N SER A 59 -13.00 -17.62 2.34
CA SER A 59 -11.81 -17.42 3.18
C SER A 59 -11.76 -15.99 3.68
N MET A 60 -11.57 -15.81 4.99
CA MET A 60 -11.42 -14.50 5.61
C MET A 60 -9.94 -14.11 5.72
N ILE A 61 -9.56 -13.00 5.08
CA ILE A 61 -8.20 -12.43 5.11
C ILE A 61 -8.21 -11.16 5.97
N ASP A 62 -7.55 -11.23 7.12
CA ASP A 62 -7.31 -10.05 7.95
C ASP A 62 -5.96 -9.42 7.60
N VAL A 63 -5.99 -8.36 6.78
CA VAL A 63 -4.77 -7.70 6.30
C VAL A 63 -4.06 -6.92 7.40
N THR A 64 -4.76 -6.60 8.50
CA THR A 64 -4.17 -5.87 9.62
C THR A 64 -3.16 -6.72 10.39
N ARG A 65 -3.36 -8.04 10.43
CA ARG A 65 -2.41 -8.99 11.02
C ARG A 65 -1.09 -9.06 10.26
N PHE A 66 -1.15 -8.85 8.96
CA PHE A 66 0.02 -8.76 8.08
C PHE A 66 0.63 -7.35 8.05
N GLY A 67 0.11 -6.44 8.88
CA GLY A 67 0.62 -5.09 8.98
C GLY A 67 0.15 -4.14 7.88
N TYR A 68 -0.86 -4.48 7.09
CA TYR A 68 -1.44 -3.58 6.06
C TYR A 68 -2.72 -2.92 6.55
N PHE A 69 -2.89 -1.64 6.23
CA PHE A 69 -4.04 -0.84 6.67
C PHE A 69 -5.00 -0.49 5.54
N LYS A 70 -4.48 -0.30 4.31
CA LYS A 70 -5.29 0.08 3.15
C LYS A 70 -5.21 -0.97 2.04
N VAL A 71 -6.37 -1.37 1.51
CA VAL A 71 -6.48 -2.24 0.33
C VAL A 71 -6.79 -1.39 -0.89
N LEU A 72 -6.07 -1.63 -1.99
CA LEU A 72 -6.27 -0.93 -3.27
C LEU A 72 -6.66 -1.88 -4.40
N ARG A 73 -7.43 -1.35 -5.35
CA ARG A 73 -7.94 -2.07 -6.53
C ARG A 73 -6.93 -2.16 -7.68
N LYS A 74 -5.83 -2.89 -7.47
CA LYS A 74 -4.93 -3.30 -8.56
C LYS A 74 -4.87 -4.83 -8.64
N GLY A 75 -5.11 -5.36 -9.84
CA GLY A 75 -5.10 -6.80 -10.11
C GLY A 75 -6.47 -7.47 -10.04
N VAL A 76 -6.48 -8.78 -10.25
CA VAL A 76 -7.68 -9.62 -10.34
C VAL A 76 -7.56 -10.75 -9.32
N LEU A 77 -8.65 -11.03 -8.60
CA LEU A 77 -8.75 -12.21 -7.74
C LEU A 77 -9.18 -13.43 -8.55
N PRO A 78 -8.90 -14.65 -8.08
CA PRO A 78 -9.43 -15.86 -8.70
C PRO A 78 -10.97 -15.81 -8.78
N GLU A 79 -11.53 -15.92 -9.98
CA GLU A 79 -12.96 -15.68 -10.24
C GLU A 79 -13.92 -16.61 -9.46
N ASN A 80 -13.47 -17.81 -9.13
CA ASN A 80 -14.31 -18.84 -8.52
C ASN A 80 -14.20 -18.94 -6.99
N GLN A 81 -13.46 -18.04 -6.33
CA GLN A 81 -13.21 -18.10 -4.89
C GLN A 81 -13.67 -16.83 -4.18
N PRO A 82 -14.77 -16.89 -3.40
CA PRO A 82 -15.21 -15.75 -2.61
C PRO A 82 -14.21 -15.47 -1.47
N VAL A 83 -13.81 -14.21 -1.31
CA VAL A 83 -12.85 -13.76 -0.29
C VAL A 83 -13.46 -12.63 0.51
N VAL A 84 -13.42 -12.76 1.84
CA VAL A 84 -13.82 -11.69 2.77
C VAL A 84 -12.55 -11.02 3.28
N VAL A 85 -12.42 -9.70 3.10
CA VAL A 85 -11.22 -8.96 3.51
C VAL A 85 -11.56 -8.04 4.69
N LYS A 86 -10.84 -8.18 5.80
CA LYS A 86 -10.89 -7.25 6.94
C LYS A 86 -9.72 -6.28 6.84
N ALA A 87 -10.03 -5.00 6.61
CA ALA A 87 -9.08 -3.91 6.46
C ALA A 87 -9.56 -2.65 7.20
N LYS A 88 -8.66 -1.69 7.46
CA LYS A 88 -9.03 -0.39 8.02
C LYS A 88 -9.58 0.56 6.97
N LEU A 89 -8.98 0.55 5.77
CA LEU A 89 -9.32 1.43 4.65
C LEU A 89 -9.39 0.62 3.35
N VAL A 90 -10.28 1.01 2.45
CA VAL A 90 -10.46 0.40 1.12
C VAL A 90 -10.58 1.52 0.07
N SER A 91 -10.27 1.23 -1.19
CA SER A 91 -10.45 2.13 -2.34
C SER A 91 -11.36 1.53 -3.39
#